data_AF-A0A2N3WZF2-F1
#
_entry.id   AF-A0A2N3WZF2-F1
#
_cell.length_a   1.000
_cell.length_b   1.000
_cell.length_c   1.000
_cell.angle_alpha   90.00
_cell.angle_beta   90.00
_cell.angle_gamma   90.00
#
_symmetry.space_group_name_H-M   'P 1'
#
loop_
_entity.id
_entity.type
_entity.pdbx_description
1 polymer ?
#
loop_
_entity_poly.entity_id
_entity_poly.type
_entity_poly.pdbx_seq_one_letter_code
_entity_poly.pdbx_strand_id
1 'polypeptide(L)'
;MKRRVASATATITPTSNAKDEQLKLRTTGRVAIAGLAVVAALGLSACSDDKGDKPAAKTTTSAQASAPAASDLPPVPTVEQLNQQLTTALDPSVPNDQKLDFVQGGEADPELPNRLAQAATDAGVQVQVTEVTSFGDSVNAKANFTVNGQTNVVDVPFVAEDGKWKVQKSWACTMLTNFGQTSVACP
;
A
#
# COMPACT_ATOMS: atom_id res chain seq x y z
N MET A 1 -64.13 11.06 -11.85
CA MET A 1 -64.33 11.27 -10.39
C MET A 1 -63.73 10.06 -9.67
N LYS A 2 -62.92 10.11 -8.59
CA LYS A 2 -62.65 11.13 -7.58
C LYS A 2 -61.29 10.79 -6.95
N ARG A 3 -60.44 11.80 -6.77
CA ARG A 3 -59.12 11.77 -6.11
C ARG A 3 -59.25 11.39 -4.64
N ARG A 4 -58.24 10.71 -4.07
CA ARG A 4 -57.79 10.95 -2.69
C ARG A 4 -56.27 10.86 -2.59
N VAL A 5 -55.69 12.02 -2.36
CA VAL A 5 -54.33 12.27 -1.88
C VAL A 5 -54.39 12.14 -0.35
N ALA A 6 -53.42 11.48 0.26
CA ALA A 6 -53.21 11.55 1.71
C ALA A 6 -51.73 11.88 1.98
N SER A 7 -51.51 13.16 2.32
CA SER A 7 -50.32 13.66 3.01
C SER A 7 -50.48 13.46 4.52
N ALA A 8 -49.41 13.06 5.21
CA ALA A 8 -49.21 13.28 6.65
C ALA A 8 -47.69 13.23 6.92
N THR A 9 -47.03 14.37 6.96
CA THR A 9 -46.61 15.12 8.18
C THR A 9 -45.52 14.42 8.98
N ALA A 10 -44.29 14.92 8.81
CA ALA A 10 -43.14 14.63 9.66
C ALA A 10 -43.36 15.17 11.08
N THR A 11 -42.89 14.45 12.09
CA THR A 11 -42.75 14.98 13.46
C THR A 11 -41.36 14.61 13.96
N ILE A 12 -40.51 15.62 14.09
CA ILE A 12 -39.23 15.57 14.79
C ILE A 12 -39.55 15.82 16.26
N THR A 13 -38.99 15.01 17.17
CA THR A 13 -38.91 15.36 18.59
C THR A 13 -37.52 15.01 19.12
N PRO A 14 -36.85 15.95 19.82
CA PRO A 14 -35.52 15.74 20.36
C PRO A 14 -35.59 15.08 21.74
N THR A 15 -34.57 14.31 22.11
CA THR A 15 -34.32 14.00 23.53
C THR A 15 -32.84 14.18 23.80
N SER A 16 -32.54 15.37 24.33
CA SER A 16 -31.33 15.66 25.11
C SER A 16 -31.66 15.41 26.58
N ASN A 17 -30.75 14.74 27.32
CA ASN A 17 -30.34 14.99 28.71
C ASN A 17 -29.97 13.72 29.48
N ALA A 18 -28.69 13.63 29.87
CA ALA A 18 -28.21 13.19 31.19
C ALA A 18 -26.68 13.38 31.17
N LYS A 19 -26.19 14.58 31.49
CA LYS A 19 -25.89 15.08 32.84
C LYS A 19 -24.54 14.57 33.36
N ASP A 20 -23.64 15.54 33.36
CA ASP A 20 -22.38 15.68 34.07
C ASP A 20 -22.37 15.10 35.49
N GLU A 21 -21.16 14.69 35.93
CA GLU A 21 -20.60 14.63 37.30
C GLU A 21 -19.64 13.41 37.33
N GLN A 22 -18.31 13.51 37.50
CA GLN A 22 -17.56 14.27 38.49
C GLN A 22 -16.12 14.51 38.03
N LEU A 23 -15.70 15.77 38.11
CA LEU A 23 -14.29 16.16 38.18
C LEU A 23 -13.88 16.21 39.66
N LYS A 24 -12.69 15.67 39.99
CA LYS A 24 -11.87 15.83 41.23
C LYS A 24 -11.79 14.60 42.13
N LEU A 25 -10.60 14.00 42.18
CA LEU A 25 -9.79 13.80 43.40
C LEU A 25 -8.35 13.50 42.91
N ARG A 26 -7.45 14.50 42.90
CA ARG A 26 -6.51 14.85 43.98
C ARG A 26 -5.37 13.83 44.15
N THR A 27 -4.14 14.38 44.11
CA THR A 27 -2.96 13.92 44.88
C THR A 27 -2.24 12.70 44.29
N THR A 28 -0.92 12.56 44.18
CA THR A 28 0.30 13.36 44.35
C THR A 28 1.41 12.40 43.92
N GLY A 29 2.38 12.82 43.11
CA GLY A 29 3.48 11.94 42.73
C GLY A 29 4.61 12.70 42.05
N ARG A 30 5.36 13.48 42.84
CA ARG A 30 6.70 13.91 42.46
C ARG A 30 7.61 12.69 42.45
N VAL A 31 8.22 12.34 41.32
CA VAL A 31 9.52 11.64 41.30
C VAL A 31 10.41 12.30 40.26
N ALA A 32 11.62 12.59 40.70
CA ALA A 32 12.60 13.48 40.12
C ALA A 32 13.46 12.85 39.01
N ILE A 33 14.15 13.76 38.31
CA ILE A 33 15.15 13.61 37.26
C ILE A 33 16.39 12.84 37.73
N ALA A 34 16.94 11.98 36.85
CA ALA A 34 18.38 11.73 36.65
C ALA A 34 18.48 10.98 35.29
N GLY A 35 19.27 11.34 34.27
CA GLY A 35 20.48 12.13 34.19
C GLY A 35 21.56 11.25 33.53
N LEU A 36 22.13 11.72 32.41
CA LEU A 36 23.41 11.32 31.77
C LEU A 36 23.39 9.98 30.98
N ALA A 37 24.03 9.82 29.81
CA ALA A 37 25.09 10.57 29.15
C ALA A 37 25.04 10.36 27.61
N VAL A 38 25.38 11.41 26.87
CA VAL A 38 25.79 11.34 25.47
C VAL A 38 27.14 10.62 25.40
N VAL A 39 27.22 9.53 24.61
CA VAL A 39 28.51 9.00 24.14
C VAL A 39 28.49 9.07 22.62
N ALA A 40 29.21 10.06 22.09
CA ALA A 40 29.64 10.08 20.71
C ALA A 40 30.79 9.08 20.55
N ALA A 41 30.60 8.04 19.74
CA ALA A 41 31.69 7.23 19.21
C ALA A 41 31.82 7.52 17.71
N LEU A 42 32.81 8.34 17.39
CA LEU A 42 33.31 8.58 16.04
C LEU A 42 34.50 7.62 15.80
N GLY A 43 34.47 6.91 14.66
CA GLY A 43 35.62 6.22 14.06
C GLY A 43 35.41 4.70 13.90
N LEU A 44 35.85 4.03 12.84
CA LEU A 44 36.72 4.36 11.70
C LEU A 44 36.55 3.30 10.59
N SER A 45 36.70 3.74 9.33
CA SER A 45 37.35 3.06 8.18
C SER A 45 36.86 1.71 7.64
N ALA A 46 36.22 1.77 6.46
CA ALA A 46 36.46 0.88 5.30
C ALA A 46 36.11 1.68 4.03
N CYS A 47 37.07 2.38 3.41
CA CYS A 47 37.89 1.93 2.27
C CYS A 47 37.10 1.73 0.96
N SER A 48 37.14 2.73 0.08
CA SER A 48 37.68 2.54 -1.28
C SER A 48 38.02 3.90 -1.90
N ASP A 49 39.26 4.01 -2.34
CA ASP A 49 39.82 5.06 -3.20
C ASP A 49 39.25 4.90 -4.63
N ASP A 50 38.77 5.98 -5.26
CA ASP A 50 39.09 6.34 -6.67
C ASP A 50 38.50 7.72 -7.05
N LYS A 51 39.41 8.59 -7.49
CA LYS A 51 39.34 9.73 -8.43
C LYS A 51 37.97 10.34 -8.86
N GLY A 52 37.97 11.69 -8.92
CA GLY A 52 37.41 12.42 -10.06
C GLY A 52 36.39 13.52 -9.74
N ASP A 53 36.73 14.76 -10.10
CA ASP A 53 35.85 15.92 -10.22
C ASP A 53 34.59 15.66 -11.09
N LYS A 54 33.39 15.91 -10.55
CA LYS A 54 32.26 16.61 -11.24
C LYS A 54 31.05 16.87 -10.32
N PRO A 55 30.21 17.89 -10.59
CA PRO A 55 29.08 18.26 -9.74
C PRO A 55 27.77 17.54 -10.09
N ALA A 56 26.94 17.41 -9.06
CA ALA A 56 25.50 17.13 -9.02
C ALA A 56 25.02 15.70 -9.36
N ALA A 57 24.54 15.00 -8.32
CA ALA A 57 23.37 14.13 -8.42
C ALA A 57 22.54 14.30 -7.15
N LYS A 58 21.24 14.63 -7.30
CA LYS A 58 20.27 14.57 -6.21
C LYS A 58 20.07 13.10 -5.85
N THR A 59 20.67 12.68 -4.74
CA THR A 59 20.37 11.39 -4.12
C THR A 59 18.98 11.49 -3.49
N THR A 60 18.00 10.82 -4.08
CA THR A 60 16.74 10.54 -3.39
C THR A 60 17.05 9.55 -2.29
N THR A 61 17.11 10.04 -1.06
CA THR A 61 17.26 9.21 0.13
C THR A 61 15.97 8.42 0.35
N SER A 62 15.96 7.16 -0.06
CA SER A 62 14.98 6.20 0.46
C SER A 62 15.23 6.05 1.95
N ALA A 63 14.32 6.57 2.77
CA ALA A 63 14.38 6.40 4.21
C ALA A 63 14.17 4.91 4.55
N GLN A 64 15.26 4.21 4.85
CA GLN A 64 15.20 2.86 5.39
C GLN A 64 14.73 2.95 6.85
N ALA A 65 13.42 2.78 7.05
CA ALA A 65 12.85 2.61 8.37
C ALA A 65 13.19 1.21 8.89
N SER A 66 14.07 1.15 9.89
CA SER A 66 14.34 -0.09 10.63
C SER A 66 13.13 -0.41 11.52
N ALA A 67 12.29 -1.36 11.10
CA ALA A 67 11.15 -1.86 11.87
C ALA A 67 11.59 -2.89 12.93
N PRO A 68 10.92 -2.96 14.10
CA PRO A 68 11.22 -3.96 15.12
C PRO A 68 10.76 -5.35 14.67
N ALA A 69 11.48 -6.40 15.11
CA ALA A 69 11.25 -7.78 14.71
C ALA A 69 9.80 -8.24 14.97
N ALA A 70 9.04 -8.43 13.89
CA ALA A 70 7.75 -9.10 13.85
C ALA A 70 7.85 -10.23 12.82
N SER A 71 7.25 -11.38 13.15
CA SER A 71 6.85 -12.54 12.32
C SER A 71 7.50 -12.65 10.93
N ASP A 72 8.08 -13.81 10.57
CA ASP A 72 8.72 -14.20 9.28
C ASP A 72 8.23 -13.49 7.99
N LEU A 73 8.46 -12.17 7.91
CA LEU A 73 8.01 -11.27 6.86
C LEU A 73 9.13 -11.16 5.83
N PRO A 74 8.80 -11.19 4.52
CA PRO A 74 9.81 -10.97 3.50
C PRO A 74 10.48 -9.60 3.67
N PRO A 75 11.75 -9.45 3.28
CA PRO A 75 12.42 -8.17 3.30
C PRO A 75 11.63 -7.14 2.46
N VAL A 76 11.64 -5.87 2.90
CA VAL A 76 11.00 -4.79 2.15
C VAL A 76 11.62 -4.71 0.75
N PRO A 77 10.81 -4.75 -0.32
CA PRO A 77 11.30 -4.82 -1.68
C PRO A 77 11.78 -3.44 -2.15
N THR A 78 12.70 -3.43 -3.11
CA THR A 78 13.14 -2.19 -3.78
C THR A 78 12.11 -1.74 -4.82
N VAL A 79 12.24 -0.49 -5.27
CA VAL A 79 11.48 0.05 -6.40
C VAL A 79 11.61 -0.83 -7.65
N GLU A 80 12.83 -1.28 -7.96
CA GLU A 80 13.10 -2.11 -9.13
C GLU A 80 12.45 -3.49 -9.01
N GLN A 81 12.49 -4.10 -7.82
CA GLN A 81 11.88 -5.40 -7.56
C GLN A 81 10.35 -5.35 -7.74
N LEU A 82 9.69 -4.36 -7.14
CA LEU A 82 8.24 -4.20 -7.32
C LEU A 82 7.88 -3.80 -8.74
N ASN A 83 8.71 -3.00 -9.41
CA ASN A 83 8.50 -2.69 -10.82
C ASN A 83 8.52 -3.95 -11.68
N GLN A 84 9.56 -4.78 -11.54
CA GLN A 84 9.68 -6.04 -12.24
C GLN A 84 8.51 -6.97 -11.93
N GLN A 85 8.09 -7.07 -10.67
CA GLN A 85 6.95 -7.88 -10.28
C GLN A 85 5.66 -7.42 -10.97
N LEU A 86 5.35 -6.11 -10.92
CA LEU A 86 4.14 -5.58 -11.55
C LEU A 86 4.17 -5.71 -13.07
N THR A 87 5.30 -5.47 -13.72
CA THR A 87 5.41 -5.66 -15.18
C THR A 87 5.29 -7.13 -15.56
N THR A 88 5.86 -8.04 -14.78
CA THR A 88 5.76 -9.51 -15.00
C THR A 88 4.33 -10.00 -14.78
N ALA A 89 3.64 -9.49 -13.76
CA ALA A 89 2.25 -9.81 -13.48
C ALA A 89 1.31 -9.43 -14.64
N LEU A 90 1.62 -8.32 -15.33
CA LEU A 90 0.82 -7.79 -16.44
C LEU A 90 1.29 -8.28 -17.82
N ASP A 91 2.42 -8.98 -17.93
CA ASP A 91 2.93 -9.49 -19.21
C ASP A 91 2.15 -10.73 -19.65
N PRO A 92 1.42 -10.71 -20.78
CA PRO A 92 0.64 -11.85 -21.26
C PRO A 92 1.49 -13.08 -21.62
N SER A 93 2.80 -12.91 -21.85
CA SER A 93 3.75 -13.98 -22.18
C SER A 93 4.17 -14.80 -20.98
N VAL A 94 4.02 -14.25 -19.76
CA VAL A 94 4.37 -14.94 -18.52
C VAL A 94 3.30 -15.99 -18.21
N PRO A 95 3.68 -17.25 -17.87
CA PRO A 95 2.74 -18.29 -17.49
C PRO A 95 1.87 -17.87 -16.31
N ASN A 96 0.59 -18.20 -16.38
CA ASN A 96 -0.38 -17.78 -15.35
C ASN A 96 -0.04 -18.30 -13.95
N ASP A 97 0.50 -19.52 -13.83
CA ASP A 97 0.94 -20.09 -12.54
C ASP A 97 1.97 -19.19 -11.82
N GLN A 98 2.84 -18.52 -12.58
CA GLN A 98 3.80 -17.58 -12.00
C GLN A 98 3.13 -16.27 -11.57
N LYS A 99 2.06 -15.86 -12.24
CA LYS A 99 1.31 -14.64 -11.91
C LYS A 99 0.42 -14.83 -10.69
N LEU A 100 -0.05 -16.05 -10.43
CA LEU A 100 -0.86 -16.37 -9.25
C LEU A 100 -0.12 -16.05 -7.96
N ASP A 101 1.19 -16.27 -7.94
CA ASP A 101 2.06 -15.91 -6.83
C ASP A 101 2.13 -14.40 -6.56
N PHE A 102 1.62 -13.55 -7.44
CA PHE A 102 1.68 -12.09 -7.30
C PHE A 102 0.39 -11.45 -6.80
N VAL A 103 -0.72 -12.20 -6.69
CA VAL A 103 -2.01 -11.68 -6.23
C VAL A 103 -2.44 -12.45 -5.00
N GLN A 104 -2.79 -11.72 -3.94
CA GLN A 104 -3.27 -12.31 -2.68
C GLN A 104 -4.52 -13.15 -2.92
N GLY A 105 -4.52 -14.40 -2.46
CA GLY A 105 -5.65 -15.30 -2.62
C GLY A 105 -6.01 -15.60 -4.07
N GLY A 106 -5.04 -15.53 -4.99
CA GLY A 106 -5.21 -15.84 -6.41
C GLY A 106 -5.70 -17.27 -6.66
N GLU A 107 -5.50 -18.18 -5.72
CA GLU A 107 -5.98 -19.57 -5.76
C GLU A 107 -7.51 -19.67 -5.81
N ALA A 108 -8.22 -18.64 -5.31
CA ALA A 108 -9.67 -18.56 -5.38
C ALA A 108 -10.19 -18.33 -6.80
N ASP A 109 -9.39 -17.74 -7.68
CA ASP A 109 -9.66 -17.62 -9.11
C ASP A 109 -8.34 -17.65 -9.89
N PRO A 110 -7.89 -18.86 -10.29
CA PRO A 110 -6.62 -19.05 -10.98
C PRO A 110 -6.49 -18.19 -12.24
N GLU A 111 -7.58 -17.87 -12.93
CA GLU A 111 -7.52 -17.09 -14.17
C GLU A 111 -7.53 -15.57 -13.94
N LEU A 112 -7.69 -15.10 -12.71
CA LEU A 112 -7.72 -13.67 -12.37
C LEU A 112 -6.48 -12.92 -12.88
N PRO A 113 -5.24 -13.35 -12.59
CA PRO A 113 -4.06 -12.62 -13.01
C PRO A 113 -3.92 -12.58 -14.54
N ASN A 114 -4.28 -13.67 -15.24
CA ASN A 114 -4.27 -13.71 -16.70
C ASN A 114 -5.27 -12.72 -17.30
N ARG A 115 -6.51 -12.67 -16.78
CA ARG A 115 -7.52 -11.68 -17.21
C ARG A 115 -7.04 -10.24 -17.00
N LEU A 116 -6.40 -9.97 -15.86
CA LEU A 116 -5.84 -8.65 -15.59
C LEU A 116 -4.70 -8.30 -16.56
N ALA A 117 -3.80 -9.24 -16.84
CA ALA A 117 -2.70 -9.05 -17.79
C ALA A 117 -3.18 -8.78 -19.22
N GLN A 118 -4.18 -9.54 -19.68
CA GLN A 118 -4.80 -9.33 -21.00
C GLN A 118 -5.49 -7.97 -21.06
N ALA A 119 -6.31 -7.63 -20.06
CA ALA A 119 -7.00 -6.34 -20.02
C ALA A 119 -6.04 -5.15 -19.97
N ALA A 120 -4.94 -5.26 -19.23
CA ALA A 120 -3.89 -4.25 -19.19
C ALA A 120 -3.17 -4.12 -20.54
N THR A 121 -2.92 -5.24 -21.22
CA THR A 121 -2.32 -5.27 -22.57
C THR A 121 -3.25 -4.62 -23.61
N ASP A 122 -4.52 -4.98 -23.62
CA ASP A 122 -5.53 -4.44 -24.53
C ASP A 122 -5.72 -2.93 -24.34
N ALA A 123 -5.61 -2.45 -23.10
CA ALA A 123 -5.64 -1.03 -22.77
C ALA A 123 -4.30 -0.30 -23.01
N GLY A 124 -3.23 -1.01 -23.35
CA GLY A 124 -1.89 -0.44 -23.56
C GLY A 124 -1.27 0.14 -22.29
N VAL A 125 -1.51 -0.48 -21.14
CA VAL A 125 -1.01 -0.02 -19.83
C VAL A 125 0.50 -0.22 -19.74
N GLN A 126 1.20 0.82 -19.31
CA GLN A 126 2.61 0.77 -18.94
C GLN A 126 2.75 1.14 -17.46
N VAL A 127 3.53 0.37 -16.72
CA VAL A 127 3.73 0.57 -15.27
C VAL A 127 5.18 0.98 -15.00
N GLN A 128 5.35 2.02 -14.19
CA GLN A 128 6.65 2.40 -13.62
C GLN A 128 6.50 2.71 -12.13
N VAL A 129 7.06 1.87 -11.27
CA VAL A 129 7.16 2.15 -9.83
C VAL A 129 8.18 3.26 -9.60
N THR A 130 7.83 4.23 -8.76
CA THR A 130 8.67 5.40 -8.44
C THR A 130 9.08 5.44 -6.98
N GLU A 131 8.30 4.84 -6.08
CA GLU A 131 8.55 4.86 -4.65
C GLU A 131 7.99 3.59 -4.00
N VAL A 132 8.65 3.13 -2.94
CA VAL A 132 8.18 2.05 -2.09
C VAL A 132 8.19 2.53 -0.64
N THR A 133 7.07 2.36 0.05
CA THR A 133 6.91 2.70 1.46
C THR A 133 6.50 1.44 2.22
N SER A 134 7.20 1.13 3.31
CA SER A 134 6.82 0.03 4.21
C SER A 134 6.11 0.58 5.45
N PHE A 135 5.07 -0.11 5.89
CA PHE A 135 4.32 0.17 7.11
C PHE A 135 4.52 -0.91 8.19
N GLY A 136 5.52 -1.79 8.01
CA GLY A 136 5.79 -2.92 8.90
C GLY A 136 5.25 -4.22 8.34
N ASP A 137 3.93 -4.41 8.38
CA ASP A 137 3.24 -5.63 7.91
C ASP A 137 2.72 -5.55 6.46
N SER A 138 2.85 -4.38 5.84
CA SER A 138 2.37 -4.06 4.51
C SER A 138 3.34 -3.13 3.79
N VAL A 139 3.29 -3.17 2.46
CA VAL A 139 4.11 -2.33 1.59
C VAL A 139 3.20 -1.62 0.60
N ASN A 140 3.45 -0.36 0.31
CA ASN A 140 2.76 0.38 -0.75
C ASN A 140 3.78 0.86 -1.79
N ALA A 141 3.50 0.58 -3.05
CA ALA A 141 4.26 1.11 -4.17
C ALA A 141 3.51 2.28 -4.79
N LYS A 142 4.17 3.43 -4.94
CA LYS A 142 3.67 4.50 -5.80
C LYS A 142 4.13 4.22 -7.22
N ALA A 143 3.21 4.18 -8.17
CA ALA A 143 3.50 3.85 -9.55
C ALA A 143 2.80 4.77 -10.54
N ASN A 144 3.48 5.05 -11.65
CA ASN A 144 2.92 5.71 -12.81
C ASN A 144 2.32 4.66 -13.73
N PHE A 145 1.02 4.72 -13.95
CA PHE A 145 0.29 3.91 -14.91
C PHE A 145 -0.03 4.78 -16.12
N THR A 146 0.60 4.49 -17.25
CA THR A 146 0.37 5.20 -18.50
C THR A 146 -0.56 4.41 -19.39
N VAL A 147 -1.67 5.02 -19.81
CA VAL A 147 -2.69 4.41 -20.67
C VAL A 147 -2.97 5.40 -21.80
N ASN A 148 -2.80 4.99 -23.05
CA ASN A 148 -3.00 5.86 -24.22
C ASN A 148 -2.26 7.22 -24.13
N GLY A 149 -1.05 7.23 -23.56
CA GLY A 149 -0.23 8.43 -23.37
C GLY A 149 -0.63 9.33 -22.19
N GLN A 150 -1.66 8.96 -21.42
CA GLN A 150 -2.03 9.64 -20.18
C GLN A 150 -1.46 8.89 -18.98
N THR A 151 -0.61 9.56 -18.20
CA THR A 151 -0.03 8.99 -16.98
C THR A 151 -0.86 9.34 -15.75
N ASN A 152 -1.24 8.31 -14.99
CA ASN A 152 -1.93 8.42 -13.72
C ASN A 152 -1.03 7.87 -12.61
N VAL A 153 -0.92 8.60 -11.51
CA VAL A 153 -0.21 8.12 -10.32
C VAL A 153 -1.18 7.27 -9.51
N VAL A 154 -0.79 6.04 -9.21
CA VAL A 154 -1.57 5.10 -8.40
C VAL A 154 -0.73 4.57 -7.25
N ASP A 155 -1.40 4.26 -6.15
CA ASP A 155 -0.82 3.56 -5.02
C ASP A 155 -1.25 2.09 -5.11
N VAL A 156 -0.27 1.19 -5.09
CA VAL A 156 -0.43 -0.27 -5.22
C VAL A 156 -0.08 -0.90 -3.88
N PRO A 157 -1.08 -1.35 -3.10
CA PRO A 157 -0.85 -1.99 -1.82
C PRO A 157 -0.43 -3.46 -2.01
N PHE A 158 0.55 -3.88 -1.22
CA PHE A 158 1.06 -5.23 -1.12
C PHE A 158 0.93 -5.74 0.31
N VAL A 159 0.64 -7.03 0.42
CA VAL A 159 0.57 -7.76 1.68
C VAL A 159 1.52 -8.94 1.62
N ALA A 160 2.06 -9.34 2.77
CA ALA A 160 2.89 -10.53 2.85
C ALA A 160 2.00 -11.79 2.95
N GLU A 161 2.23 -12.74 2.06
CA GLU A 161 1.57 -14.05 2.04
C GLU A 161 2.57 -15.09 1.52
N ASP A 162 2.69 -16.23 2.21
CA ASP A 162 3.65 -17.30 1.88
C ASP A 162 5.12 -16.83 1.76
N GLY A 163 5.52 -15.86 2.58
CA GLY A 163 6.87 -15.28 2.54
C GLY A 163 7.15 -14.44 1.29
N LYS A 164 6.12 -14.02 0.55
CA LYS A 164 6.22 -13.15 -0.64
C LYS A 164 5.34 -11.91 -0.48
N TRP A 165 5.76 -10.81 -1.10
CA TRP A 165 4.90 -9.63 -1.25
C TRP A 165 3.94 -9.89 -2.42
N LYS A 166 2.64 -9.94 -2.14
CA LYS A 166 1.58 -10.10 -3.15
C LYS A 166 0.74 -8.83 -3.20
N VAL A 167 0.27 -8.45 -4.39
CA VAL A 167 -0.69 -7.36 -4.58
C VAL A 167 -1.97 -7.68 -3.81
N GLN A 168 -2.48 -6.71 -3.06
CA GLN A 168 -3.67 -6.90 -2.25
C GLN A 168 -4.88 -7.23 -3.12
N LYS A 169 -5.66 -8.24 -2.70
CA LYS A 169 -6.81 -8.75 -3.44
C LYS A 169 -7.83 -7.67 -3.78
N SER A 170 -8.19 -6.82 -2.82
CA SER A 170 -9.16 -5.74 -3.00
C SER A 170 -8.76 -4.74 -4.10
N TRP A 171 -7.46 -4.44 -4.18
CA TRP A 171 -6.91 -3.56 -5.22
C TRP A 171 -6.94 -4.24 -6.59
N ALA A 172 -6.51 -5.50 -6.67
CA ALA A 172 -6.56 -6.27 -7.91
C ALA A 172 -8.00 -6.38 -8.45
N CYS A 173 -8.97 -6.61 -7.57
CA CYS A 173 -10.40 -6.62 -7.91
C CYS A 173 -10.89 -5.27 -8.43
N THR A 174 -10.47 -4.17 -7.81
CA THR A 174 -10.83 -2.82 -8.27
C THR A 174 -10.27 -2.54 -9.66
N MET A 175 -9.03 -2.96 -9.94
CA MET A 175 -8.43 -2.82 -11.26
C MET A 175 -9.16 -3.65 -12.32
N LEU A 176 -9.55 -4.88 -12.03
CA LEU A 176 -10.37 -5.68 -12.94
C LEU A 176 -11.69 -5.00 -13.28
N THR A 177 -12.40 -4.48 -12.27
CA THR A 177 -13.65 -3.74 -12.47
C THR A 177 -13.45 -2.48 -13.31
N ASN A 178 -12.34 -1.75 -13.11
CA ASN A 178 -12.01 -0.57 -13.93
C ASN A 178 -11.78 -0.94 -15.41
N PHE A 179 -11.28 -2.14 -15.69
CA PHE A 179 -11.16 -2.67 -17.05
C PHE A 179 -12.43 -3.38 -17.55
N GLY A 180 -13.53 -3.33 -16.80
CA GLY A 180 -14.79 -4.00 -17.16
C GLY A 180 -14.74 -5.52 -17.08
N GLN A 181 -13.77 -6.08 -16.34
CA GLN A 181 -13.62 -7.51 -16.12
C GLN A 181 -14.30 -7.95 -14.83
N THR A 182 -14.64 -9.23 -14.76
CA THR A 182 -15.21 -9.86 -13.56
C THR A 182 -14.40 -11.09 -13.15
N SER A 183 -14.46 -11.45 -11.87
CA SER A 183 -13.75 -12.60 -11.30
C SER A 183 -14.59 -13.19 -10.18
N VAL A 184 -14.57 -14.51 -10.03
CA VAL A 184 -15.26 -15.19 -8.92
C VAL A 184 -14.61 -14.92 -7.57
N ALA A 185 -13.34 -14.51 -7.56
CA ALA A 185 -12.66 -14.11 -6.34
C ALA A 185 -13.01 -12.68 -5.92
N CYS A 186 -13.61 -11.87 -6.80
CA CYS A 186 -13.94 -10.47 -6.56
C CYS A 186 -15.45 -10.29 -6.31
N PRO A 187 -15.88 -9.84 -5.12
CA PRO A 187 -17.28 -9.61 -4.80
C PRO A 187 -17.88 -8.38 -5.48
#